data_AF-A0A8X6QCS4-F1
#
_entry.id   AF-A0A8X6QCS4-F1
#
_cell.length_a   1.000
_cell.length_b   1.000
_cell.length_c   1.000
_cell.angle_alpha   90.00
_cell.angle_beta   90.00
_cell.angle_gamma   90.00
#
_symmetry.space_group_name_H-M   'P 1'
#
loop_
_entity.id
_entity.type
_entity.pdbx_description
1 polymer ?
#
loop_
_entity_poly.entity_id
_entity_poly.type
_entity_poly.pdbx_seq_one_letter_code
_entity_poly.pdbx_strand_id
1 'polypeptide(L)'
;REKSKLPECIGYSPAKECYFSKEEVSIYLLGSQKFGQKLQIKRFITHEWYNHYLIINDIALIELAQPLKCSTETYPICLATKEEMYKENQKLFVAGWGWNTPWGDCKYHSIDVIG
;
A
#
# COMPACT_ATOMS: atom_id res chain seq x y z
N ARG A 1 20.85 -8.84 31.74
CA ARG A 1 20.91 -8.54 30.29
C ARG A 1 19.48 -8.68 29.76
N GLU A 2 18.72 -7.60 29.84
CA GLU A 2 17.28 -7.60 29.56
C GLU A 2 17.11 -7.52 28.04
N LYS A 3 16.63 -8.59 27.41
CA LYS A 3 16.21 -8.54 26.01
C LYS A 3 14.96 -7.66 26.01
N SER A 4 15.09 -6.41 25.58
CA SER A 4 13.95 -5.56 25.25
C SER A 4 13.06 -6.36 24.31
N LYS A 5 11.89 -6.79 24.79
CA LYS A 5 10.87 -7.43 23.97
C LYS A 5 10.57 -6.45 22.83
N LEU A 6 10.95 -6.83 21.61
CA LEU A 6 10.45 -6.17 20.41
C LEU A 6 8.92 -6.18 20.50
N PRO A 7 8.23 -5.07 20.19
CA PRO A 7 6.77 -5.07 20.16
C PRO A 7 6.33 -6.15 19.18
N GLU A 8 5.60 -7.16 19.68
CA GLU A 8 4.98 -8.15 18.82
C GLU A 8 3.90 -7.45 18.01
N CYS A 9 4.04 -7.43 16.68
CA CYS A 9 2.99 -7.01 15.79
C CYS A 9 1.88 -8.07 15.83
N ILE A 10 0.90 -7.90 16.72
CA ILE A 10 -0.32 -8.71 16.74
C ILE A 10 -1.22 -8.15 15.62
N GLY A 11 -1.02 -8.62 14.40
CA GLY A 11 -1.89 -8.31 13.27
C GLY A 11 -3.08 -9.25 13.26
N TYR A 12 -4.29 -8.71 13.33
CA TYR A 12 -5.51 -9.46 13.01
C TYR A 12 -5.82 -9.27 11.53
N SER A 13 -6.38 -10.30 10.89
CA SER A 13 -6.95 -10.14 9.55
C SER A 13 -8.09 -9.12 9.63
N PRO A 14 -8.11 -8.07 8.79
CA PRO A 14 -9.21 -7.12 8.76
C PRO A 14 -10.54 -7.85 8.57
N ALA A 15 -11.60 -7.31 9.18
CA ALA A 15 -12.93 -7.86 8.95
C ALA A 15 -13.31 -7.71 7.46
N LYS A 16 -14.21 -8.57 6.95
CA LYS A 16 -14.54 -8.64 5.52
C LYS A 16 -15.04 -7.30 4.98
N GLU A 17 -15.74 -6.54 5.82
CA GLU A 17 -16.24 -5.19 5.56
C GLU A 17 -15.16 -4.13 5.35
N CYS A 18 -13.89 -4.41 5.72
CA CYS A 18 -12.76 -3.52 5.44
C CYS A 18 -12.16 -3.75 4.04
N TYR A 19 -12.67 -4.73 3.28
CA TYR A 19 -12.29 -4.96 1.89
C TYR A 19 -13.29 -4.30 0.95
N PHE A 20 -12.78 -3.46 0.06
CA PHE A 20 -13.57 -2.77 -0.96
C PHE A 20 -13.58 -3.56 -2.27
N SER A 21 -14.67 -3.45 -3.02
CA SER A 21 -14.76 -3.95 -4.39
C SER A 21 -13.84 -3.13 -5.30
N LYS A 22 -13.33 -3.74 -6.37
CA LYS A 22 -12.41 -3.07 -7.30
C LYS A 22 -13.04 -1.81 -7.92
N GLU A 23 -14.35 -1.84 -8.10
CA GLU A 23 -15.17 -0.77 -8.68
C GLU A 23 -15.30 0.44 -7.73
N GLU A 24 -15.03 0.26 -6.45
CA GLU A 24 -15.10 1.32 -5.42
C GLU A 24 -13.76 2.06 -5.27
N VAL A 25 -12.68 1.52 -5.84
CA VAL A 25 -11.34 2.07 -5.71
C VAL A 25 -11.11 3.22 -6.70
N SER A 26 -10.68 4.37 -6.17
CA SER A 26 -10.20 5.51 -6.96
C SER A 26 -8.76 5.83 -6.58
N ILE A 27 -7.92 6.13 -7.58
CA ILE A 27 -6.51 6.50 -7.36
C ILE A 27 -6.36 8.01 -7.50
N TYR A 28 -5.64 8.61 -6.56
CA TYR A 28 -5.26 10.02 -6.57
C TYR A 28 -3.75 10.13 -6.49
N LEU A 29 -3.19 11.02 -7.31
CA LEU A 29 -1.81 11.48 -7.18
C LEU A 29 -1.80 12.76 -6.35
N LEU A 30 -1.10 12.74 -5.22
CA LEU A 30 -0.84 13.96 -4.45
C LEU A 30 0.48 14.59 -4.92
N GLY A 31 0.51 15.92 -4.88
CA GLY A 31 1.70 16.75 -5.09
C GLY A 31 1.48 18.10 -4.39
N SER A 32 2.10 19.17 -4.87
CA SER A 32 1.91 20.54 -4.36
C SER A 32 0.47 21.06 -4.50
N GLN A 33 -0.37 20.40 -5.32
CA GLN A 33 -1.74 20.84 -5.54
C GLN A 33 -2.64 20.56 -4.34
N LYS A 34 -3.48 21.53 -3.98
CA LYS A 34 -4.42 21.44 -2.85
C LYS A 34 -5.46 20.32 -2.98
N PHE A 35 -5.74 19.87 -4.21
CA PHE A 35 -6.66 18.77 -4.49
C PHE A 35 -5.90 17.76 -5.35
N GLY A 36 -5.74 16.53 -4.86
CA GLY A 36 -5.03 15.48 -5.59
C GLY A 36 -5.60 15.24 -6.98
N GLN A 37 -4.75 14.83 -7.92
CA GLN A 37 -5.17 14.53 -9.28
C GLN A 37 -5.75 13.12 -9.36
N LYS A 38 -7.05 13.00 -9.66
CA LYS A 38 -7.67 11.69 -9.90
C LYS A 38 -7.10 11.04 -11.16
N LEU A 39 -6.60 9.82 -11.03
CA LEU A 39 -6.10 9.00 -12.15
C LEU A 39 -7.19 8.04 -12.63
N GLN A 40 -7.26 7.84 -13.95
CA GLN A 40 -8.20 6.91 -14.56
C GLN A 40 -7.60 5.50 -14.59
N ILE A 41 -8.35 4.52 -14.11
CA ILE A 41 -7.95 3.11 -14.06
C ILE A 41 -8.38 2.44 -15.36
N LYS A 42 -7.47 1.71 -16.00
CA LYS A 42 -7.78 0.87 -17.16
C LYS A 42 -8.25 -0.52 -16.74
N ARG A 43 -7.49 -1.16 -15.83
CA ARG A 43 -7.83 -2.47 -15.27
C ARG A 43 -7.01 -2.80 -14.02
N PHE A 44 -7.54 -3.75 -13.25
CA PHE A 44 -6.86 -4.42 -12.16
C PHE A 44 -6.36 -5.79 -12.61
N ILE A 45 -5.13 -6.14 -12.24
CA ILE A 45 -4.47 -7.41 -12.57
C ILE A 45 -4.07 -8.07 -11.25
N THR A 46 -4.92 -8.95 -10.74
CA THR A 46 -4.63 -9.73 -9.53
C THR A 46 -3.69 -10.87 -9.85
N HIS A 47 -2.76 -11.19 -8.93
CA HIS A 47 -1.89 -12.34 -9.09
C HIS A 47 -2.72 -13.63 -9.27
N GLU A 48 -2.39 -14.44 -10.28
CA GLU A 48 -3.18 -15.62 -10.68
C GLU A 48 -3.31 -16.66 -9.56
N TRP A 49 -2.32 -16.73 -8.68
CA TRP A 49 -2.29 -17.62 -7.52
C TRP A 49 -2.50 -16.91 -6.18
N TYR A 50 -3.16 -15.76 -6.17
CA TYR A 50 -3.58 -15.12 -4.93
C TYR A 50 -4.52 -16.04 -4.13
N ASN A 51 -4.23 -16.22 -2.84
CA ASN A 51 -5.07 -16.99 -1.93
C ASN A 51 -5.37 -16.15 -0.68
N HIS A 52 -6.60 -15.68 -0.55
CA HIS A 52 -7.02 -14.82 0.57
C HIS A 52 -7.10 -15.56 1.90
N TYR A 53 -7.34 -16.88 1.90
CA TYR A 53 -7.38 -17.66 3.14
C TYR A 53 -6.00 -17.85 3.76
N LEU A 54 -4.98 -18.00 2.92
CA LEU A 54 -3.59 -18.23 3.36
C LEU A 54 -2.73 -16.96 3.32
N ILE A 55 -3.25 -15.86 2.75
CA ILE A 55 -2.53 -14.61 2.51
C ILE A 55 -1.24 -14.88 1.71
N ILE A 56 -1.37 -15.70 0.66
CA ILE A 56 -0.26 -16.07 -0.23
C ILE A 56 -0.40 -15.31 -1.55
N ASN A 57 0.73 -14.82 -2.06
CA ASN A 57 0.82 -14.00 -3.27
C ASN A 57 -0.08 -12.75 -3.21
N ASP A 58 -0.05 -12.06 -2.07
CA ASP A 58 -0.82 -10.83 -1.84
C ASP A 58 -0.22 -9.64 -2.62
N ILE A 59 -0.44 -9.64 -3.93
CA ILE A 59 0.02 -8.61 -4.86
C ILE A 59 -0.97 -8.46 -6.02
N ALA A 60 -1.17 -7.22 -6.46
CA ALA A 60 -1.92 -6.89 -7.66
C ALA A 60 -1.30 -5.67 -8.35
N LEU A 61 -1.48 -5.57 -9.67
CA LEU A 61 -1.10 -4.41 -10.45
C LEU A 61 -2.35 -3.63 -10.87
N ILE A 62 -2.22 -2.31 -10.95
CA ILE A 62 -3.25 -1.44 -11.50
C ILE A 62 -2.66 -0.75 -12.72
N GLU A 63 -3.25 -1.00 -13.90
CA GLU A 63 -2.86 -0.34 -15.13
C GLU A 63 -3.66 0.97 -15.25
N LEU A 64 -2.95 2.09 -15.38
CA LEU A 64 -3.57 3.40 -15.62
C LEU A 64 -4.04 3.51 -17.08
N ALA A 65 -5.13 4.24 -17.32
CA ALA A 65 -5.64 4.49 -18.66
C ALA A 65 -4.71 5.37 -19.51
N GLN A 66 -3.88 6.18 -18.86
CA GLN A 66 -2.86 7.00 -19.50
C GLN A 66 -1.54 6.90 -18.72
N PRO A 67 -0.37 6.91 -19.41
CA PRO A 67 0.92 6.93 -18.74
C PRO A 67 1.07 8.15 -17.82
N LEU A 68 1.64 7.94 -16.63
CA LEU A 68 1.92 9.01 -15.68
C LEU A 68 3.08 9.87 -16.17
N LYS A 69 2.95 11.20 -16.07
CA LYS A 69 4.05 12.12 -16.35
C LYS A 69 4.86 12.33 -15.07
N CYS A 70 6.14 11.93 -15.11
CA CYS A 70 7.03 12.14 -13.97
C CYS A 70 7.36 13.62 -13.77
N SER A 71 7.53 14.03 -12.52
CA SER A 71 7.88 15.38 -12.09
C SER A 71 8.83 15.32 -10.88
N THR A 72 9.22 16.48 -10.34
CA THR A 72 10.01 16.56 -9.10
C THR A 72 9.26 16.03 -7.88
N GLU A 73 7.93 15.95 -7.94
CA GLU A 73 7.06 15.52 -6.84
C GLU A 73 6.36 14.18 -7.14
N THR A 74 6.61 13.60 -8.30
CA THR A 74 5.95 12.38 -8.74
C THR A 74 6.91 11.55 -9.57
N TYR A 75 7.39 10.48 -8.96
CA TYR A 75 8.27 9.52 -9.60
C TYR A 75 8.03 8.12 -9.04
N PRO A 76 8.24 7.07 -9.84
CA PRO A 76 8.09 5.70 -9.36
C PRO A 76 9.17 5.36 -8.33
N ILE A 77 8.82 4.50 -7.38
CA ILE A 77 9.80 3.90 -6.48
C ILE A 77 10.65 2.86 -7.23
N CYS A 78 11.90 2.71 -6.82
CA CYS A 78 12.77 1.64 -7.32
C CYS A 78 12.31 0.27 -6.80
N LEU A 79 12.36 -0.75 -7.66
CA LEU A 79 12.21 -2.14 -7.22
C LEU A 79 13.52 -2.61 -6.58
N ALA A 80 13.40 -3.39 -5.50
CA ALA A 80 14.54 -3.96 -4.81
C ALA A 80 15.32 -4.93 -5.71
N THR A 81 16.65 -4.91 -5.65
CA THR A 81 17.48 -5.93 -6.30
C THR A 81 17.45 -7.24 -5.50
N LYS A 82 17.89 -8.33 -6.14
CA LYS A 82 18.03 -9.62 -5.44
C LYS A 82 18.98 -9.52 -4.25
N GLU A 83 20.08 -8.77 -4.36
CA GLU A 83 21.00 -8.64 -3.22
C GLU A 83 20.37 -7.87 -2.05
N GLU A 84 19.54 -6.87 -2.33
CA GLU A 84 18.87 -6.08 -1.29
C GLU A 84 17.85 -6.88 -0.49
N MET A 85 17.13 -7.80 -1.14
CA MET A 85 16.12 -8.63 -0.48
C MET A 85 16.68 -9.54 0.61
N TYR A 86 17.97 -9.88 0.57
CA TYR A 86 18.61 -10.74 1.57
C TYR A 86 19.38 -9.96 2.65
N LYS A 87 19.36 -8.62 2.62
CA LYS A 87 20.04 -7.82 3.65
C LYS A 87 19.21 -7.79 4.92
N GLU A 88 19.71 -8.47 5.95
CA GLU A 88 19.14 -8.41 7.30
C GLU A 88 19.52 -7.12 8.04
N ASN A 89 18.77 -6.80 9.09
CA ASN A 89 19.01 -5.67 9.99
C ASN A 89 19.06 -4.28 9.32
N GLN A 90 18.41 -4.15 8.15
CA GLN A 90 18.20 -2.84 7.51
C GLN A 90 17.12 -2.06 8.27
N LYS A 91 17.35 -0.75 8.42
CA LYS A 91 16.28 0.17 8.85
C LYS A 91 15.39 0.47 7.65
N LEU A 92 14.10 0.27 7.80
CA LEU A 92 13.09 0.51 6.77
C LEU A 92 12.13 1.60 7.24
N PHE A 93 11.52 2.29 6.28
CA PHE A 93 10.45 3.26 6.51
C PHE A 93 9.14 2.68 5.99
N VAL A 94 8.07 2.83 6.76
CA VAL A 94 6.71 2.48 6.37
C VAL A 94 5.90 3.77 6.39
N ALA A 95 5.20 4.06 5.29
CA ALA A 95 4.38 5.25 5.14
C ALA A 95 2.95 4.86 4.74
N GLY A 96 1.96 5.59 5.24
CA GLY A 96 0.55 5.39 4.94
C GLY A 96 -0.36 6.17 5.90
N TRP A 97 -1.66 6.13 5.63
CA TRP A 97 -2.73 6.79 6.42
C TRP A 97 -3.49 5.83 7.33
N GLY A 98 -3.01 4.60 7.46
CA GLY A 98 -3.61 3.62 8.35
C GLY A 98 -3.51 4.05 9.82
N TRP A 99 -4.28 3.38 10.68
CA TRP A 99 -4.29 3.70 12.10
C TRP A 99 -2.91 3.57 12.75
N ASN A 100 -2.62 4.50 13.65
CA ASN A 100 -1.43 4.45 14.51
C ASN A 100 -1.66 3.67 15.81
N THR A 101 -2.80 2.96 15.93
CA THR A 101 -3.13 2.10 17.07
C THR A 101 -3.65 0.74 16.60
N PRO A 102 -3.49 -0.33 17.39
CA PRO A 102 -3.89 -1.69 17.00
C PRO A 102 -5.40 -1.92 16.82
N TRP A 103 -6.25 -0.95 17.21
CA TRP A 103 -7.70 -1.13 17.38
C TRP A 103 -8.55 -0.19 16.50
N GLY A 104 -7.99 0.32 15.41
CA GLY A 104 -8.69 1.24 14.52
C GLY A 104 -9.97 0.69 13.88
N ASP A 105 -10.99 1.54 13.71
CA ASP A 105 -12.29 1.20 13.08
C ASP A 105 -12.36 1.69 11.62
N CYS A 106 -12.76 0.80 10.70
CA CYS A 106 -12.75 0.93 9.23
C CYS A 106 -13.67 2.01 8.62
N LYS A 107 -14.30 2.88 9.42
CA LYS A 107 -15.40 3.75 8.97
C LYS A 107 -15.02 5.04 8.24
N TYR A 108 -13.76 5.47 8.25
CA TYR A 108 -13.33 6.70 7.55
C TYR A 108 -11.87 6.67 7.13
N HIS A 109 -11.56 6.50 5.84
CA HIS A 109 -10.24 6.84 5.29
C HIS A 109 -10.39 7.43 3.88
N SER A 110 -10.04 8.72 3.72
CA SER A 110 -9.59 9.21 2.43
C SER A 110 -8.16 8.70 2.23
N ILE A 111 -7.96 7.90 1.19
CA ILE A 111 -6.62 7.49 0.77
C ILE A 111 -6.10 8.60 -0.14
N ASP A 112 -5.31 9.48 0.44
CA ASP A 112 -4.50 10.43 -0.30
C ASP A 112 -3.11 9.81 -0.40
N VAL A 113 -2.57 9.48 -1.58
CA VAL A 113 -1.25 8.82 -1.74
C VAL A 113 -0.11 9.85 -1.82
N ILE A 114 0.80 9.87 -0.84
CA ILE A 114 2.09 10.60 -0.91
C ILE A 114 3.09 9.77 -1.71
N GLY A 115 3.68 10.41 -2.74
CA GLY A 115 4.94 10.01 -3.35
C GLY A 115 6.13 10.64 -2.66
#